data_AF-A0A960EHH9-F1
#
_entry.id   AF-A0A960EHH9-F1
#
_cell.length_a   1.000
_cell.length_b   1.000
_cell.length_c   1.000
_cell.angle_alpha   90.00
_cell.angle_beta   90.00
_cell.angle_gamma   90.00
#
_symmetry.space_group_name_H-M   'P 1'
#
loop_
_entity.id
_entity.type
_entity.pdbx_description
1 polymer ?
#
loop_
_entity_poly.entity_id
_entity_poly.type
_entity_poly.pdbx_seq_one_letter_code
_entity_poly.pdbx_strand_id
1 'polypeptide(L)' 'EVCPSAELDERAGWIAEAIASAPAGPMQATLRTLWAGRELSRQQALDLGNTFLNLGMSEESLAEGQKVFQGARIEPRTR' A
#
# COMPACT_ATOMS: atom_id res chain seq x y z
N GLU A 1 10.21 7.87 -9.78
CA GLU A 1 9.89 9.15 -10.45
C GLU A 1 11.16 9.99 -10.52
N VAL A 2 11.33 10.79 -11.57
CA VAL A 2 12.43 11.75 -11.69
C VAL A 2 11.80 13.14 -11.79
N CYS A 3 12.22 14.07 -10.96
CA CYS A 3 11.73 15.45 -10.93
C CYS A 3 12.92 16.43 -10.82
N PRO A 4 12.72 17.73 -11.13
CA PRO A 4 13.70 18.77 -10.84
C PRO A 4 14.07 18.80 -9.36
N SER A 5 15.33 19.09 -9.04
CA SER A 5 15.81 19.09 -7.65
C SER A 5 15.01 20.00 -6.72
N ALA A 6 14.47 21.11 -7.25
CA ALA A 6 13.67 22.06 -6.47
C ALA A 6 12.28 21.53 -6.09
N GLU A 7 11.77 20.51 -6.80
CA GLU A 7 10.45 19.91 -6.56
C GLU A 7 10.53 18.64 -5.69
N LEU A 8 11.73 18.16 -5.36
CA LEU A 8 11.92 16.85 -4.73
C LEU A 8 11.09 16.68 -3.45
N ASP A 9 11.14 17.67 -2.56
CA ASP A 9 10.44 17.61 -1.27
C ASP A 9 8.92 17.66 -1.45
N GLU A 10 8.41 18.50 -2.35
CA GLU A 10 6.97 18.59 -2.65
C GLU A 10 6.46 17.26 -3.23
N ARG A 11 7.20 16.70 -4.19
CA ARG A 11 6.82 15.44 -4.86
C ARG A 11 6.87 14.27 -3.88
N ALA A 12 7.93 14.18 -3.08
CA ALA A 12 8.04 13.16 -2.03
C ALA A 12 6.91 13.28 -1.00
N GLY A 13 6.57 14.51 -0.60
CA GLY A 13 5.45 14.80 0.29
C GLY A 13 4.12 14.33 -0.29
N TRP A 14 3.81 14.68 -1.54
CA TRP A 14 2.59 14.25 -2.20
C TRP A 14 2.48 12.72 -2.28
N ILE A 15 3.56 12.01 -2.62
CA ILE A 15 3.57 10.55 -2.65
C ILE A 15 3.33 9.97 -1.27
N ALA A 16 3.99 10.51 -0.24
CA ALA A 16 3.84 10.07 1.14
C ALA A 16 2.39 10.26 1.63
N GLU A 17 1.79 11.41 1.35
CA GLU A 17 0.39 11.70 1.67
C GLU A 17 -0.57 10.79 0.92
N ALA A 18 -0.33 10.54 -0.38
CA ALA A 18 -1.15 9.64 -1.17
C ALA A 18 -1.10 8.20 -0.63
N ILE A 19 0.08 7.69 -0.25
CA ILE A 19 0.24 6.38 0.41
C ILE A 19 -0.44 6.37 1.78
N ALA A 20 -0.26 7.42 2.58
CA ALA A 20 -0.82 7.54 3.93
C ALA A 20 -2.35 7.70 3.96
N SER A 21 -2.96 8.10 2.85
CA SER A 21 -4.41 8.16 2.72
C SER A 21 -5.09 6.78 2.67
N ALA A 22 -4.32 5.70 2.45
CA ALA A 22 -4.81 4.34 2.50
C ALA A 22 -4.70 3.75 3.93
N PRO A 23 -5.55 2.77 4.31
CA PRO A 23 -5.48 2.17 5.63
C PRO A 23 -4.13 1.48 5.89
N ALA A 24 -3.51 1.79 7.03
CA ALA A 24 -2.14 1.36 7.34
C ALA A 24 -1.99 -0.17 7.40
N GLY A 25 -2.97 -0.89 7.95
CA GLY A 25 -2.94 -2.36 8.07
C GLY A 25 -2.74 -3.07 6.74
N PRO A 26 -3.67 -2.91 5.76
CA PRO A 26 -3.52 -3.42 4.40
C PRO A 26 -2.20 -3.01 3.74
N MET A 27 -1.78 -1.74 3.83
CA MET A 27 -0.55 -1.25 3.20
C MET A 27 0.69 -1.99 3.72
N GLN A 28 0.78 -2.16 5.05
CA GLN A 28 1.91 -2.88 5.63
C GLN A 28 1.84 -4.39 5.34
N ALA A 29 0.64 -4.98 5.30
CA ALA A 29 0.47 -6.39 4.93
C ALA A 29 0.95 -6.64 3.49
N THR A 30 0.60 -5.76 2.55
CA THR A 30 1.08 -5.81 1.16
C THR A 30 2.60 -5.70 1.10
N LEU A 31 3.21 -4.73 1.79
CA LEU A 31 4.66 -4.56 1.78
C LEU A 31 5.40 -5.81 2.30
N ARG A 32 4.93 -6.38 3.42
CA ARG A 32 5.52 -7.61 3.97
C ARG A 32 5.33 -8.82 3.06
N THR A 33 4.18 -8.91 2.38
CA THR A 33 3.92 -9.97 1.38
C THR A 33 4.89 -9.88 0.21
N LEU A 34 5.16 -8.67 -0.30
CA LEU A 34 6.11 -8.43 -1.38
C LEU A 34 7.54 -8.84 -0.98
N TRP A 35 7.97 -8.48 0.24
CA TRP A 35 9.28 -8.89 0.74
C TRP A 35 9.36 -10.41 0.95
N ALA A 36 8.33 -11.04 1.52
CA ALA A 36 8.29 -12.49 1.67
C ALA A 36 8.39 -13.21 0.31
N GLY A 37 7.69 -12.71 -0.71
CA GLY A 37 7.77 -13.27 -2.07
C GLY A 37 9.13 -13.08 -2.75
N ARG A 38 9.93 -12.08 -2.33
CA ARG A 38 11.27 -11.82 -2.86
C ARG A 38 12.36 -12.63 -2.15
N GLU A 39 12.22 -12.80 -0.83
CA GLU A 39 13.28 -13.35 0.03
C GLU A 39 13.08 -14.85 0.36
N LEU A 40 11.87 -15.38 0.19
CA LEU A 40 11.56 -16.78 0.48
C LEU A 40 11.34 -17.59 -0.80
N SER A 41 11.39 -18.92 -0.67
CA SER A 41 10.89 -19.77 -1.75
C SER A 41 9.38 -19.55 -1.94
N ARG A 42 8.90 -19.81 -3.16
CA ARG A 42 7.46 -19.71 -3.48
C ARG A 42 6.58 -20.45 -2.47
N GLN A 43 6.99 -21.65 -2.05
CA GLN A 43 6.20 -22.45 -1.10
C GLN A 43 6.10 -21.77 0.27
N GLN A 44 7.24 -21.34 0.83
CA GLN A 44 7.27 -20.64 2.12
C GLN A 44 6.46 -19.33 2.10
N ALA A 45 6.54 -18.57 1.02
CA ALA A 45 5.76 -17.34 0.87
C ALA A 45 4.24 -17.62 0.83
N LEU A 46 3.82 -18.71 0.16
CA LEU A 46 2.42 -19.13 0.13
C LEU A 46 1.93 -19.65 1.47
N ASP A 47 2.77 -20.38 2.22
CA ASP A 47 2.44 -20.87 3.55
C ASP A 47 2.16 -19.71 4.53
N LEU A 48 2.82 -18.56 4.34
CA LEU A 48 2.57 -17.32 5.10
C LEU A 48 1.40 -16.47 4.57
N GLY A 49 0.81 -16.82 3.43
CA GLY A 49 -0.20 -16.01 2.75
C GLY A 49 -1.40 -15.67 3.64
N ASN A 50 -1.94 -16.67 4.35
CA ASN A 50 -3.06 -16.46 5.27
C ASN A 50 -2.70 -15.54 6.44
N THR A 51 -1.46 -15.59 6.93
CA THR A 51 -0.99 -14.70 8.00
C THR A 51 -1.00 -13.24 7.53
N PHE A 52 -0.56 -12.96 6.30
CA PHE A 52 -0.61 -11.60 5.76
C PHE A 52 -2.03 -11.14 5.45
N LEU A 53 -2.90 -12.03 4.96
CA LEU A 53 -4.32 -11.70 4.77
C LEU A 53 -4.98 -11.34 6.09
N ASN A 54 -4.79 -12.13 7.15
CA ASN A 54 -5.33 -11.83 8.48
C ASN A 54 -4.82 -10.49 9.03
N LEU A 55 -3.58 -10.12 8.73
CA LEU A 55 -3.01 -8.83 9.13
C LEU A 55 -3.64 -7.64 8.40
N GLY A 56 -4.03 -7.81 7.14
CA GLY A 56 -4.56 -6.74 6.29
C GLY A 56 -6.09 -6.67 6.20
N MET A 57 -6.80 -7.75 6.54
CA MET A 57 -8.25 -7.89 6.29
C MET A 57 -9.09 -7.82 7.57
N SER A 58 -8.85 -6.83 8.42
CA SER A 58 -9.79 -6.53 9.51
C SER A 58 -11.13 -6.07 8.95
N GLU A 59 -12.22 -6.34 9.67
CA GLU A 59 -13.57 -5.89 9.27
C GLU A 59 -13.62 -4.38 9.06
N GLU A 60 -12.97 -3.62 9.94
CA GLU A 60 -12.85 -2.16 9.86
C GLU A 60 -12.13 -1.73 8.57
N SER A 61 -10.95 -2.29 8.28
CA SER A 61 -10.18 -1.95 7.08
C SER A 61 -10.91 -2.32 5.79
N LEU A 62 -11.65 -3.43 5.78
CA LEU A 62 -12.49 -3.82 4.64
C LEU A 62 -13.65 -2.83 4.45
N ALA A 63 -14.35 -2.46 5.52
CA ALA A 63 -15.46 -1.51 5.47
C ALA A 63 -15.01 -0.12 5.03
N GLU A 64 -13.88 0.37 5.55
CA GLU A 64 -13.25 1.63 5.13
C GLU A 64 -12.85 1.60 3.66
N GLY A 65 -12.15 0.53 3.24
CA GLY A 65 -11.74 0.34 1.86
C GLY A 65 -12.91 0.35 0.88
N GLN A 66 -14.04 -0.27 1.24
CA GLN A 66 -15.26 -0.24 0.41
C GLN A 66 -15.85 1.16 0.28
N LYS A 67 -15.90 1.94 1.37
CA LYS A 67 -16.38 3.34 1.34
C LYS A 67 -15.51 4.20 0.44
N VAL A 68 -14.19 4.12 0.58
CA VAL A 68 -13.23 4.85 -0.27
C VAL A 68 -13.34 4.38 -1.73
N PHE A 69 -13.52 3.09 -1.97
CA PHE A 69 -13.68 2.55 -3.32
C PHE A 69 -14.92 3.11 -4.04
N GLN A 70 -16.00 3.39 -3.32
CA GLN A 70 -17.21 4.03 -3.88
C GLN A 70 -17.06 5.55 -4.07
N GLY A 71 -16.06 6.15 -3.43
CA GLY A 71 -15.75 7.58 -3.51
C GLY A 71 -14.79 7.95 -4.65
N ALA A 72 -14.34 9.22 -4.62
CA ALA A 72 -13.37 9.74 -5.58
C ALA A 72 -12.00 9.08 -5.42
N ARG A 73 -11.31 8.86 -6.55
CA ARG A 73 -9.92 8.38 -6.57
C ARG A 73 -8.97 9.55 -6.45
N ILE A 74 -7.78 9.28 -5.92
CA ILE A 74 -6.67 10.23 -5.97
C ILE A 74 -6.32 10.46 -7.43
N GLU A 75 -6.30 11.73 -7.84
CA GLU A 75 -5.83 12.11 -9.16
C GLU A 75 -4.29 11.96 -9.21
N PRO A 76 -3.76 11.09 -10.07
CA PRO A 76 -2.33 10.87 -10.13
C PRO A 76 -1.63 12.10 -10.73
N ARG A 77 -0.65 12.65 -10.00
CA ARG A 77 0.27 13.64 -10.56
C ARG A 77 1.23 12.93 -11.51
N THR A 78 0.86 12.89 -12.79
CA THR A 78 1.70 12.29 -13.83
C THR A 78 2.64 13.34 -14.41
N ARG A 79 3.93 13.21 -14.08
CA ARG A 79 5.05 14.03 -14.59
C ARG A 79 4.93 15.52 -14.32
#